data_AF-X0T4H1-F1
#
_entry.id   AF-X0T4H1-F1
#
_cell.length_a   1.000
_cell.length_b   1.000
_cell.length_c   1.000
_cell.angle_alpha   90.00
_cell.angle_beta   90.00
_cell.angle_gamma   90.00
#
_symmetry.space_group_name_H-M   'P 1'
#
loop_
_entity.id
_entity.type
_entity.pdbx_description
1 polymer ?
#
loop_
_entity_poly.entity_id
_entity_poly.type
_entity_poly.pdbx_seq_one_letter_code
_entity_poly.pdbx_strand_id
1 'polypeptide(L)'
;FFLFGHPSETKKNMIETMEFAKKINVDYVSFGIVVPIPRSGTFNQALKEKKINNNIWRDVILGKKEVPFYAPRDIPLDFMKELRIKANRSFYLRPKYILEQLTRIRSISDLLFRAKWGLNLLFNRG
;
A
#
# COMPACT_ATOMS: atom_id res chain seq x y z
N PHE A 1 9.54 -3.56 -0.56
CA PHE A 1 8.32 -2.91 -1.07
C PHE A 1 7.41 -3.98 -1.62
N PHE A 2 6.11 -3.94 -1.33
CA PHE A 2 5.11 -4.90 -1.80
C PHE A 2 3.96 -4.16 -2.50
N LEU A 3 3.37 -4.77 -3.52
CA LEU A 3 2.24 -4.22 -4.27
C LEU A 3 1.09 -5.21 -4.27
N PHE A 4 -0.11 -4.71 -4.01
CA PHE A 4 -1.35 -5.44 -4.24
C PHE A 4 -1.98 -5.00 -5.56
N GLY A 5 -2.60 -5.94 -6.26
CA GLY A 5 -3.37 -5.68 -7.47
C GLY A 5 -2.67 -6.17 -8.74
N HIS A 6 -1.87 -7.23 -8.67
CA HIS A 6 -1.43 -7.88 -9.91
C HIS A 6 -2.64 -8.55 -10.61
N PRO A 7 -2.78 -8.53 -11.95
CA PRO A 7 -3.95 -9.08 -12.66
C PRO A 7 -4.34 -10.51 -12.29
N SER A 8 -3.37 -11.37 -11.99
CA SER A 8 -3.62 -12.76 -11.57
C SER A 8 -3.80 -12.95 -10.06
N GLU A 9 -3.62 -11.90 -9.25
CA GLU A 9 -3.57 -12.01 -7.79
C GLU A 9 -4.94 -12.24 -7.16
N THR A 10 -5.01 -13.15 -6.19
CA THR A 10 -6.22 -13.43 -5.40
C THR A 10 -6.18 -12.70 -4.05
N LYS A 11 -7.34 -12.59 -3.38
CA LYS A 11 -7.40 -12.12 -1.98
C LYS A 11 -6.46 -12.92 -1.07
N LYS A 12 -6.37 -14.24 -1.29
CA LYS A 12 -5.49 -15.13 -0.54
C LYS A 12 -4.02 -14.75 -0.73
N ASN A 13 -3.58 -14.52 -1.97
CA ASN A 13 -2.19 -14.14 -2.24
C ASN A 13 -1.79 -12.79 -1.63
N MET A 14 -2.72 -11.82 -1.64
CA MET A 14 -2.46 -10.52 -0.99
C MET A 14 -2.28 -10.68 0.53
N ILE A 15 -3.09 -11.55 1.16
CA ILE A 15 -2.96 -11.87 2.59
C ILE A 15 -1.66 -12.63 2.87
N GLU A 16 -1.29 -13.60 2.03
CA GLU A 16 -0.01 -14.32 2.13
C GLU A 16 1.18 -13.37 2.03
N THR A 17 1.10 -12.37 1.14
CA THR A 17 2.13 -11.32 0.98
C THR A 17 2.27 -10.46 2.24
N MET A 18 1.15 -10.07 2.87
CA MET A 18 1.15 -9.36 4.16
C MET A 18 1.84 -10.19 5.26
N GLU A 19 1.53 -11.48 5.35
CA GLU A 19 2.14 -12.37 6.35
C GLU A 19 3.62 -12.64 6.08
N PHE A 20 4.00 -12.80 4.80
CA PHE A 20 5.39 -12.93 4.39
C PHE A 20 6.22 -11.71 4.79
N ALA A 21 5.70 -10.50 4.55
CA ALA A 21 6.36 -9.27 4.93
C ALA A 21 6.65 -9.19 6.45
N LYS A 22 5.74 -9.69 7.29
CA LYS A 22 5.95 -9.77 8.75
C LYS A 22 7.03 -10.79 9.13
N LYS A 23 7.25 -11.82 8.32
CA LYS A 23 8.20 -12.90 8.63
C LYS A 23 9.66 -12.52 8.34
N ILE A 24 9.91 -11.76 7.28
CA ILE A 24 11.27 -11.47 6.79
C ILE A 24 12.09 -10.47 7.64
N ASN A 25 11.53 -9.96 8.75
CA ASN A 25 12.20 -9.11 9.74
C ASN A 25 13.02 -7.94 9.16
N VAL A 26 12.50 -7.26 8.15
CA VAL A 26 13.12 -6.06 7.56
C VAL A 26 12.93 -4.82 8.44
N ASP A 27 13.77 -3.80 8.25
CA ASP A 27 13.67 -2.53 9.00
C ASP A 27 12.44 -1.69 8.64
N TYR A 28 12.02 -1.71 7.37
CA TYR A 28 10.87 -0.94 6.91
C TYR A 28 10.14 -1.70 5.82
N VAL A 29 8.82 -1.52 5.78
CA VAL A 29 7.96 -2.05 4.72
C VAL A 29 7.07 -0.95 4.16
N SER A 30 6.77 -1.06 2.88
CA SER A 30 5.73 -0.24 2.26
C SER A 30 4.89 -1.13 1.36
N PHE A 31 3.58 -0.99 1.52
CA PHE A 31 2.55 -1.67 0.75
C PHE A 31 1.84 -0.64 -0.11
N GLY A 32 1.82 -0.84 -1.42
CA GLY A 32 1.08 -0.03 -2.39
C GLY A 32 -0.02 -0.82 -3.08
N ILE A 33 -0.88 -0.09 -3.81
CA ILE A 33 -1.82 -0.68 -4.75
C ILE A 33 -1.35 -0.32 -6.16
N VAL A 34 -1.43 -1.26 -7.09
CA VAL A 34 -1.02 -1.07 -8.48
C VAL A 34 -1.81 0.09 -9.11
N VAL A 35 -1.07 1.02 -9.69
CA VAL A 35 -1.59 2.12 -10.51
C VAL A 35 -1.41 1.73 -11.99
N PRO A 36 -2.47 1.75 -12.82
CA PRO A 36 -2.37 1.40 -14.23
C PRO A 36 -1.74 2.56 -15.02
N ILE A 37 -0.42 2.59 -15.11
CA ILE A 37 0.36 3.62 -15.84
C ILE A 37 0.12 3.49 -17.35
N PRO A 38 0.00 4.58 -18.14
CA PRO A 38 -0.24 4.50 -19.58
C PRO A 38 0.71 3.54 -20.28
N ARG A 39 0.17 2.75 -21.22
CA ARG A 39 0.91 1.76 -22.03
C ARG A 39 1.50 0.57 -21.25
N SER A 40 1.30 0.48 -19.93
CA SER A 40 1.65 -0.72 -19.15
C SER A 40 0.67 -1.86 -19.40
N GLY A 41 1.09 -3.10 -19.09
CA GLY A 41 0.21 -4.28 -19.18
C GLY A 41 -1.04 -4.15 -18.30
N THR A 42 -0.91 -3.56 -17.10
CA THR A 42 -2.04 -3.33 -16.19
C THR A 42 -2.99 -2.26 -16.71
N PHE A 43 -2.51 -1.26 -17.44
CA PHE A 43 -3.35 -0.28 -18.12
C PHE A 43 -4.15 -0.89 -19.27
N ASN A 44 -3.49 -1.69 -20.11
CA ASN A 44 -4.17 -2.40 -21.20
C ASN A 44 -5.24 -3.35 -20.66
N GLN A 45 -4.93 -4.07 -19.57
CA GLN A 45 -5.88 -4.94 -18.89
C GLN A 45 -7.05 -4.16 -18.30
N ALA A 46 -6.79 -3.04 -17.61
CA ALA A 46 -7.81 -2.20 -17.02
C ALA A 46 -8.75 -1.58 -18.07
N LEU A 47 -8.24 -1.22 -19.26
CA LEU A 47 -9.05 -0.79 -20.40
C LEU A 47 -9.91 -1.94 -20.94
N LYS A 48 -9.33 -3.12 -21.12
CA LYS A 48 -10.04 -4.32 -21.61
C LYS A 48 -11.18 -4.71 -20.67
N GLU A 49 -10.95 -4.61 -19.37
CA GLU A 49 -11.95 -4.86 -18.31
C GLU A 49 -12.91 -3.69 -18.10
N LYS A 50 -12.78 -2.59 -18.86
CA LYS A 50 -13.58 -1.36 -18.73
C LYS A 50 -13.54 -0.72 -17.33
N LYS A 51 -12.46 -0.96 -16.58
CA LYS A 51 -12.22 -0.38 -15.24
C LYS A 51 -11.71 1.05 -15.29
N ILE A 52 -11.09 1.43 -16.40
CA ILE A 52 -10.66 2.79 -16.71
C ILE A 52 -11.02 3.13 -18.16
N ASN A 53 -10.89 4.39 -18.53
CA ASN A 53 -11.04 4.85 -19.91
C ASN A 53 -9.71 5.39 -20.46
N ASN A 54 -9.61 5.54 -21.79
CA ASN A 54 -8.37 6.01 -22.44
C ASN A 54 -7.94 7.42 -21.99
N ASN A 55 -8.88 8.25 -21.58
CA ASN A 55 -8.62 9.64 -21.17
C ASN A 55 -8.32 9.79 -19.68
N ILE A 56 -8.29 8.70 -18.90
CA ILE A 56 -8.20 8.77 -17.44
C ILE A 56 -6.98 9.58 -16.98
N TRP A 57 -5.84 9.40 -17.62
CA TRP A 57 -4.62 10.13 -17.27
C TRP A 57 -4.66 11.60 -17.69
N ARG A 58 -5.36 11.94 -18.76
CA ARG A 58 -5.64 13.34 -19.10
C ARG A 58 -6.49 14.00 -18.03
N ASP A 59 -7.54 13.32 -17.58
CA ASP A 59 -8.41 13.80 -16.50
C ASP A 59 -7.63 13.99 -15.18
N VAL A 60 -6.71 13.06 -14.86
CA VAL A 60 -5.84 13.16 -13.67
C VAL A 60 -4.91 14.37 -13.74
N ILE A 61 -4.21 14.55 -14.88
CA ILE A 61 -3.28 15.68 -15.06
C ILE A 61 -4.01 17.03 -14.98
N LEU A 62 -5.24 17.09 -15.48
CA LEU A 62 -6.10 18.27 -15.40
C LEU A 62 -6.77 18.47 -14.03
N GLY A 63 -6.47 17.62 -13.04
CA GLY A 63 -7.07 17.67 -11.71
C GLY A 63 -8.56 17.34 -11.67
N LYS A 64 -9.12 16.74 -12.72
CA LYS A 64 -10.54 16.38 -12.82
C LYS A 64 -10.87 15.06 -12.15
N LYS A 65 -9.87 14.18 -11.99
CA LYS A 65 -10.01 12.86 -11.37
C LYS A 65 -8.80 12.54 -10.53
N GLU A 66 -9.00 11.68 -9.54
CA GLU A 66 -7.91 11.10 -8.76
C GLU A 66 -7.16 10.02 -9.55
N VAL A 67 -5.93 9.73 -9.12
CA VAL A 67 -5.12 8.65 -9.69
C VAL A 67 -5.87 7.32 -9.57
N PRO A 68 -6.07 6.57 -10.67
CA PRO A 68 -6.79 5.31 -10.61
C PRO A 68 -5.93 4.23 -9.95
N PHE A 69 -6.60 3.30 -9.28
CA PHE A 69 -6.01 2.05 -8.82
C PHE A 69 -6.60 0.89 -9.62
N TYR A 70 -5.79 -0.14 -9.86
CA TYR A 70 -6.25 -1.37 -10.50
C TYR A 70 -6.56 -2.43 -9.43
N ALA A 71 -7.78 -2.96 -9.49
CA ALA A 71 -8.23 -4.10 -8.71
C ALA A 71 -8.46 -5.28 -9.66
N PRO A 72 -7.89 -6.47 -9.44
CA PRO A 72 -8.02 -7.61 -10.35
C PRO A 72 -9.37 -8.33 -10.16
N ARG A 73 -9.94 -8.84 -11.26
CA ARG A 73 -11.21 -9.60 -11.27
C ARG A 73 -12.33 -8.85 -10.51
N ASP A 74 -13.03 -9.55 -9.61
CA ASP A 74 -14.13 -9.04 -8.77
C ASP A 74 -13.66 -8.66 -7.36
N ILE A 75 -12.37 -8.39 -7.16
CA ILE A 75 -11.87 -7.89 -5.88
C ILE A 75 -12.25 -6.42 -5.74
N PRO A 76 -13.01 -6.02 -4.70
CA PRO A 76 -13.33 -4.62 -4.48
C PRO A 76 -12.06 -3.81 -4.18
N LEU A 77 -11.95 -2.61 -4.74
CA LEU A 77 -10.83 -1.72 -4.46
C LEU A 77 -10.74 -1.37 -2.95
N ASP A 78 -11.89 -1.21 -2.29
CA ASP A 78 -11.93 -0.90 -0.86
C ASP A 78 -11.33 -2.03 0.00
N PHE A 79 -11.54 -3.29 -0.38
CA PHE A 79 -10.88 -4.42 0.27
C PHE A 79 -9.34 -4.28 0.19
N MET A 80 -8.81 -3.87 -0.95
CA MET A 80 -7.36 -3.68 -1.10
C MET A 80 -6.84 -2.48 -0.31
N LYS A 81 -7.62 -1.40 -0.23
CA LYS A 81 -7.29 -0.22 0.60
C LYS A 81 -7.26 -0.59 2.09
N GLU A 82 -8.26 -1.32 2.57
CA GLU A 82 -8.32 -1.82 3.94
C GLU A 82 -7.18 -2.80 4.23
N LEU A 83 -6.91 -3.72 3.30
CA LEU A 83 -5.81 -4.68 3.45
C LEU A 83 -4.46 -3.97 3.52
N ARG A 84 -4.23 -2.93 2.70
CA ARG A 84 -3.02 -2.09 2.77
C ARG A 84 -2.86 -1.44 4.15
N ILE A 85 -3.92 -0.89 4.72
CA ILE A 85 -3.90 -0.29 6.06
C ILE A 85 -3.59 -1.37 7.11
N LYS A 86 -4.29 -2.51 7.03
CA LYS A 86 -4.09 -3.65 7.92
C LYS A 86 -2.66 -4.19 7.84
N ALA A 87 -2.11 -4.32 6.63
CA ALA A 87 -0.76 -4.81 6.39
C ALA A 87 0.29 -3.90 7.04
N ASN A 88 0.21 -2.58 6.82
CA ASN A 88 1.08 -1.61 7.47
C ASN A 88 0.98 -1.69 9.00
N ARG A 89 -0.22 -1.64 9.56
CA ARG A 89 -0.43 -1.72 11.02
C ARG A 89 0.10 -3.03 11.60
N SER A 90 -0.20 -4.15 10.97
CA SER A 90 0.24 -5.47 11.41
C SER A 90 1.75 -5.66 11.39
N PHE A 91 2.48 -4.88 10.59
CA PHE A 91 3.93 -4.88 10.55
C PHE A 91 4.54 -3.92 11.58
N TYR A 92 4.07 -2.67 11.60
CA TYR A 92 4.66 -1.60 12.43
C TYR A 92 4.25 -1.67 13.91
N LEU A 93 3.12 -2.31 14.23
CA LEU A 93 2.67 -2.50 15.62
C LEU A 93 3.17 -3.80 16.27
N ARG A 94 4.07 -4.54 15.62
CA ARG A 94 4.64 -5.76 16.21
C ARG A 94 5.50 -5.37 17.43
N PRO A 95 5.31 -5.99 18.61
CA PRO A 95 6.11 -5.68 19.80
C PRO A 95 7.61 -5.74 19.53
N LYS A 96 8.07 -6.77 18.81
CA LYS A 96 9.48 -6.92 18.40
C LYS A 96 9.98 -5.71 17.61
N TYR A 97 9.22 -5.25 16.61
CA TYR A 97 9.59 -4.08 15.81
C TYR A 97 9.68 -2.82 16.67
N ILE A 98 8.70 -2.60 17.55
CA ILE A 98 8.68 -1.44 18.45
C ILE A 98 9.93 -1.45 19.35
N LEU A 99 10.24 -2.59 19.97
CA LEU A 99 11.44 -2.74 20.81
C LEU A 99 12.74 -2.50 20.01
N GLU A 100 12.84 -3.05 18.80
CA GLU A 100 13.98 -2.81 17.90
C GLU A 100 14.13 -1.34 17.50
N GLN A 101 13.04 -0.59 17.36
CA GLN A 101 13.12 0.84 17.09
C GLN A 101 13.51 1.65 18.33
N LEU A 102 13.05 1.25 19.52
CA LEU A 102 13.39 1.91 20.78
C LEU A 102 14.89 1.83 21.09
N THR A 103 15.54 0.69 20.81
CA THR A 103 17.00 0.55 21.01
C THR A 103 17.84 1.41 20.07
N ARG A 104 17.25 1.94 18.99
CA ARG A 104 17.93 2.79 18.01
C ARG A 104 17.82 4.29 18.33
N ILE A 105 17.05 4.65 19.36
CA ILE A 105 16.83 6.05 19.75
C ILE A 105 18.10 6.60 20.37
N ARG A 106 18.60 7.71 19.82
CA ARG A 106 19.84 8.36 20.29
C ARG A 106 19.60 9.65 21.08
N SER A 107 18.38 10.17 21.10
CA SER A 107 18.02 11.40 21.82
C SER A 107 16.51 11.51 22.07
N ILE A 108 16.12 12.38 23.00
CA ILE A 108 14.71 12.72 23.28
C ILE A 108 14.04 13.37 22.06
N SER A 109 14.78 14.18 21.30
CA SER A 109 14.28 14.77 20.06
C SER A 109 13.97 13.71 18.99
N ASP A 110 14.83 12.69 18.87
CA ASP A 110 14.63 11.55 17.96
C ASP A 110 13.42 10.71 18.39
N LEU A 111 13.25 10.47 19.70
CA LEU A 111 12.05 9.81 20.25
C LEU A 111 10.77 10.57 19.88
N LEU A 112 10.71 11.88 20.13
CA LEU A 112 9.54 12.71 19.85
C LEU A 112 9.22 12.75 18.34
N PHE A 113 10.24 12.87 17.50
CA PHE A 113 10.09 12.82 16.05
C PHE A 113 9.50 11.47 15.61
N ARG A 114 10.12 10.35 16.03
CA ARG A 114 9.66 9.00 15.68
C ARG A 114 8.24 8.72 16.18
N ALA A 115 7.91 9.16 17.39
CA ALA A 115 6.57 9.01 17.94
C ALA A 115 5.54 9.78 17.10
N LYS A 116 5.83 11.04 16.74
CA LYS A 116 4.97 11.85 15.87
C LYS A 116 4.75 11.18 14.51
N TRP A 117 5.80 10.68 13.87
CA TRP A 117 5.70 9.98 12.58
C TRP A 117 4.98 8.63 12.69
N GLY A 118 5.23 7.87 13.75
CA GLY A 118 4.52 6.62 14.03
C GLY A 118 3.03 6.83 14.23
N LEU A 119 2.64 7.86 14.99
CA LEU A 119 1.23 8.26 15.15
C LEU A 119 0.62 8.68 13.80
N ASN A 120 1.34 9.47 13.00
CA ASN A 120 0.90 9.87 11.67
C ASN A 120 0.61 8.64 10.78
N LEU A 121 1.46 7.60 10.81
CA LEU A 121 1.22 6.35 10.07
C LEU A 121 -0.03 5.58 10.53
N LEU A 122 -0.44 5.73 11.80
CA LEU A 122 -1.62 5.05 12.34
C LEU A 122 -2.92 5.80 12.05
N PHE A 123 -2.89 7.13 12.06
CA PHE A 123 -4.06 7.99 11.97
C PHE A 123 -4.27 8.61 10.60
N ASN A 124 -3.23 8.75 9.79
CA ASN A 124 -3.33 9.39 8.50
C ASN A 124 -3.73 8.38 7.43
N ARG A 125 -4.99 8.51 6.99
CA ARG A 125 -5.62 7.72 5.94
C ARG A 125 -5.25 8.36 4.60
N GLY A 126 -3.99 8.22 4.19
CA GLY A 126 -3.60 8.50 2.80
C GLY A 126 -4.21 7.50 1.84
#